data_AF-A0A7J2JFK4-F1
#
_entry.id   AF-A0A7J2JFK4-F1
#
_cell.length_a   1.000
_cell.length_b   1.000
_cell.length_c   1.000
_cell.angle_alpha   90.00
_cell.angle_beta   90.00
_cell.angle_gamma   90.00
#
_symmetry.space_group_name_H-M   'P 1'
#
loop_
_entity.id
_entity.type
_entity.pdbx_description
1 polymer ?
#
loop_
_entity_poly.entity_id
_entity_poly.type
_entity_poly.pdbx_seq_one_letter_code
_entity_poly.pdbx_strand_id
1 'polypeptide(L)'
;MLFDDRPKIQRRDLFNRERELQQFLQALKTATPLTLILGMRRLGKTSLMLVGLNESKMPYLVVDARSLPIRYSWRDLYKSLETSLNEFLNRHKKVSTRIREFLGSLRGVEFEVSTKGIRVLLSWGRQERPSLSALLESLNDWAESEGKNLVIALDEAQYLRGPLSL
;
A
#
# COMPACT_ATOMS: atom_id res chain seq x y z
N MET A 1 -5.21 -14.28 17.21
CA MET A 1 -6.00 -15.45 17.65
C MET A 1 -6.58 -16.14 16.43
N LEU A 2 -6.55 -17.48 16.42
CA LEU A 2 -6.98 -18.31 15.29
C LEU A 2 -8.43 -18.03 14.86
N PHE A 3 -9.35 -17.87 15.80
CA PHE A 3 -10.78 -17.67 15.53
C PHE A 3 -11.23 -16.20 15.49
N ASP A 4 -10.29 -15.24 15.49
CA ASP A 4 -10.60 -13.82 15.24
C ASP A 4 -11.19 -13.66 13.82
N ASP A 5 -12.25 -12.89 13.66
CA ASP A 5 -12.90 -12.67 12.36
C ASP A 5 -12.13 -11.68 11.48
N ARG A 6 -11.22 -10.91 12.07
CA ARG A 6 -10.34 -9.98 11.36
C ARG A 6 -9.24 -10.72 10.59
N PRO A 7 -8.71 -10.10 9.50
CA PRO A 7 -7.55 -10.61 8.80
C PRO A 7 -6.36 -10.84 9.74
N LYS A 8 -5.68 -11.97 9.55
CA LYS A 8 -4.52 -12.34 10.38
C LYS A 8 -3.33 -11.50 9.99
N ILE A 9 -2.52 -11.15 10.98
CA ILE A 9 -1.28 -10.37 10.80
C ILE A 9 -0.04 -11.13 11.28
N GLN A 10 -0.21 -12.27 11.94
CA GLN A 10 0.90 -13.08 12.46
C GLN A 10 0.81 -14.50 11.91
N ARG A 11 1.96 -15.07 11.55
CA ARG A 11 2.06 -16.42 10.99
C ARG A 11 1.40 -17.49 11.85
N ARG A 12 1.54 -17.40 13.19
CA ARG A 12 0.92 -18.33 14.14
C ARG A 12 -0.61 -18.39 14.09
N ASP A 13 -1.26 -17.36 13.54
CA ASP A 13 -2.71 -17.30 13.39
C ASP A 13 -3.18 -17.72 11.97
N LEU A 14 -2.25 -17.99 11.05
CA LEU A 14 -2.52 -18.35 9.66
C LEU A 14 -2.50 -19.87 9.47
N PHE A 15 -3.66 -20.50 9.51
CA PHE A 15 -3.78 -21.96 9.44
C PHE A 15 -3.64 -22.53 8.03
N ASN A 16 -2.77 -23.52 7.86
CA ASN A 16 -2.64 -24.38 6.67
C ASN A 16 -2.46 -23.59 5.35
N ARG A 17 -1.55 -22.62 5.36
CA ARG A 17 -1.19 -21.76 4.21
C ARG A 17 0.32 -21.62 4.04
N GLU A 18 1.08 -22.56 4.58
CA GLU A 18 2.54 -22.51 4.63
C GLU A 18 3.12 -22.45 3.21
N ARG A 19 2.57 -23.24 2.28
CA ARG A 19 3.01 -23.27 0.89
C ARG A 19 2.80 -21.91 0.20
N GLU A 20 1.59 -21.36 0.28
CA GLU A 20 1.26 -20.07 -0.34
C GLU A 20 2.05 -18.94 0.30
N LEU A 21 2.27 -18.99 1.62
CA LEU A 21 3.09 -18.00 2.32
C LEU A 21 4.55 -18.06 1.86
N GLN A 22 5.13 -19.26 1.70
CA GLN A 22 6.49 -19.42 1.18
C GLN A 22 6.62 -18.93 -0.27
N GLN A 23 5.64 -19.23 -1.14
CA GLN A 23 5.61 -18.72 -2.51
C GLN A 23 5.54 -17.20 -2.54
N PHE A 24 4.70 -16.60 -1.71
CA PHE A 24 4.56 -15.15 -1.63
C PHE A 24 5.85 -14.50 -1.11
N LEU A 25 6.45 -15.03 -0.04
CA LEU A 25 7.73 -14.53 0.48
C LEU A 25 8.86 -14.63 -0.53
N GLN A 26 8.91 -15.71 -1.30
CA GLN A 26 9.90 -15.86 -2.37
C GLN A 26 9.70 -14.82 -3.47
N ALA A 27 8.46 -14.57 -3.89
CA ALA A 27 8.14 -13.54 -4.89
C ALA A 27 8.55 -12.13 -4.43
N LEU A 28 8.31 -11.81 -3.15
CA LEU A 28 8.79 -10.55 -2.54
C LEU A 28 10.32 -10.47 -2.55
N LYS A 29 11.00 -11.55 -2.15
CA LYS A 29 12.47 -11.62 -2.11
C LYS A 29 13.10 -11.44 -3.50
N THR A 30 12.48 -11.98 -4.54
CA THR A 30 12.95 -11.84 -5.93
C THR A 30 12.49 -10.55 -6.61
N ALA A 31 11.83 -9.64 -5.88
CA ALA A 31 11.29 -8.39 -6.40
C ALA A 31 10.42 -8.62 -7.66
N THR A 32 9.59 -9.66 -7.63
CA THR A 32 8.68 -9.96 -8.74
C THR A 32 7.75 -8.75 -8.97
N PRO A 33 7.73 -8.13 -10.17
CA PRO A 33 7.05 -6.84 -10.38
C PRO A 33 5.56 -6.84 -10.07
N LEU A 34 4.90 -7.98 -10.28
CA LEU A 34 3.48 -8.16 -9.98
C LEU A 34 3.25 -9.57 -9.44
N THR A 35 2.65 -9.65 -8.25
CA THR A 35 2.23 -10.91 -7.64
C THR A 35 0.72 -10.87 -7.40
N LEU A 36 0.00 -11.86 -7.92
CA LEU A 36 -1.45 -11.98 -7.76
C LEU A 36 -1.80 -13.02 -6.69
N ILE A 37 -2.53 -12.60 -5.66
CA ILE A 37 -3.08 -13.51 -4.64
C ILE A 37 -4.54 -13.78 -5.01
N LEU A 38 -4.79 -14.94 -5.64
CA LEU A 38 -6.10 -15.32 -6.17
C LEU A 38 -6.84 -16.30 -5.25
N GLY A 39 -8.16 -16.33 -5.39
CA GLY A 39 -9.03 -17.26 -4.66
C GLY A 39 -10.40 -16.67 -4.35
N MET A 40 -11.35 -17.53 -3.99
CA MET A 40 -12.72 -17.13 -3.64
C MET A 40 -12.77 -16.20 -2.42
N ARG A 41 -13.89 -15.48 -2.26
CA ARG A 41 -14.15 -14.63 -1.11
C ARG A 41 -14.13 -15.50 0.17
N ARG A 42 -13.57 -14.95 1.26
CA ARG A 42 -13.40 -15.64 2.56
C ARG A 42 -12.38 -16.79 2.60
N LEU A 43 -11.51 -16.95 1.60
CA LEU A 43 -10.38 -17.90 1.67
C LEU A 43 -9.14 -17.40 2.43
N GLY A 44 -9.21 -16.23 3.07
CA GLY A 44 -8.08 -15.69 3.86
C GLY A 44 -6.98 -15.02 3.03
N LYS A 45 -7.29 -14.53 1.83
CA LYS A 45 -6.33 -13.83 0.95
C LYS A 45 -5.67 -12.62 1.63
N THR A 46 -6.48 -11.74 2.22
CA THR A 46 -5.99 -10.59 3.00
C THR A 46 -5.09 -11.04 4.16
N SER A 47 -5.45 -12.11 4.87
CA SER A 47 -4.62 -12.68 5.94
C SER A 47 -3.27 -13.16 5.41
N LEU A 48 -3.24 -13.90 4.30
CA LEU A 48 -2.00 -14.36 3.66
C LEU A 48 -1.12 -13.17 3.25
N MET A 49 -1.72 -12.15 2.64
CA MET A 49 -1.04 -10.92 2.22
C MET A 49 -0.42 -10.20 3.43
N LEU A 50 -1.21 -9.90 4.46
CA LEU A 50 -0.73 -9.16 5.64
C LEU A 50 0.34 -9.94 6.42
N VAL A 51 0.16 -11.24 6.59
CA VAL A 51 1.17 -12.10 7.23
C VAL A 51 2.46 -12.11 6.41
N GLY A 52 2.39 -12.28 5.09
CA GLY A 52 3.57 -12.27 4.24
C GLY A 52 4.31 -10.94 4.24
N LEU A 53 3.58 -9.82 4.19
CA LEU A 53 4.17 -8.47 4.29
C LEU A 53 4.89 -8.28 5.64
N ASN A 54 4.26 -8.66 6.75
CA ASN A 54 4.87 -8.57 8.08
C ASN A 54 6.11 -9.46 8.24
N GLU A 55 6.07 -10.69 7.72
CA GLU A 55 7.19 -11.62 7.78
C GLU A 55 8.36 -11.19 6.87
N SER A 56 8.07 -10.51 5.75
CA SER A 56 9.10 -10.04 4.80
C SER A 56 10.02 -8.96 5.36
N LYS A 57 9.55 -8.20 6.36
CA LYS A 57 10.21 -7.00 6.91
C LYS A 57 10.53 -5.92 5.87
N MET A 58 9.96 -6.00 4.67
CA MET A 58 10.08 -4.97 3.64
C MET A 58 9.17 -3.79 3.96
N PRO A 59 9.52 -2.55 3.56
CA PRO A 59 8.56 -1.45 3.61
C PRO A 59 7.37 -1.77 2.70
N TYR A 60 6.15 -1.50 3.16
CA TYR A 60 4.95 -1.76 2.38
C TYR A 60 3.81 -0.75 2.61
N LEU A 61 3.06 -0.52 1.55
CA LEU A 61 1.80 0.21 1.50
C LEU A 61 0.68 -0.79 1.27
N VAL A 62 -0.45 -0.64 1.98
CA VAL A 62 -1.66 -1.42 1.72
C VAL A 62 -2.74 -0.44 1.32
N VAL A 63 -3.22 -0.55 0.08
CA VAL A 63 -4.36 0.21 -0.44
C VAL A 63 -5.58 -0.70 -0.37
N ASP A 64 -6.52 -0.39 0.52
CA ASP A 64 -7.78 -1.12 0.62
C ASP A 64 -8.76 -0.61 -0.44
N ALA A 65 -8.90 -1.35 -1.55
CA ALA A 65 -9.83 -0.95 -2.61
C ALA A 65 -11.30 -1.22 -2.23
N ARG A 66 -11.59 -1.95 -1.14
CA ARG A 66 -12.98 -2.19 -0.67
C ARG A 66 -13.61 -0.93 -0.11
N SER A 67 -12.79 0.02 0.36
CA SER A 67 -13.30 1.29 0.89
C SER A 67 -13.75 2.24 -0.21
N LEU A 68 -13.39 1.96 -1.47
CA LEU A 68 -13.78 2.78 -2.60
C LEU A 68 -15.25 2.51 -2.98
N PRO A 69 -16.04 3.55 -3.26
CA PRO A 69 -17.35 3.40 -3.87
C PRO A 69 -17.25 2.62 -5.20
N ILE A 70 -18.33 1.92 -5.57
CA ILE A 70 -18.40 1.17 -6.85
C ILE A 70 -18.03 2.07 -8.05
N ARG A 71 -18.44 3.35 -7.99
CA ARG A 71 -18.08 4.41 -8.93
C ARG A 71 -17.28 5.48 -8.18
N TYR A 72 -16.04 5.17 -7.82
CA TYR A 72 -15.19 6.10 -7.08
C TYR A 72 -14.69 7.22 -7.99
N SER A 73 -14.61 8.44 -7.48
CA SER A 73 -14.05 9.58 -8.17
C SER A 73 -12.52 9.62 -8.04
N TRP A 74 -11.87 10.55 -8.76
CA TRP A 74 -10.45 10.83 -8.52
C TRP A 74 -10.17 11.24 -7.07
N ARG A 75 -11.07 11.99 -6.43
CA ARG A 75 -10.94 12.36 -5.02
C ARG A 75 -10.84 11.12 -4.14
N ASP A 76 -11.71 10.14 -4.35
CA ASP A 76 -11.76 8.91 -3.55
C ASP A 76 -10.48 8.09 -3.71
N LEU A 77 -9.98 7.97 -4.95
CA LEU A 77 -8.70 7.29 -5.22
C LEU A 77 -7.53 7.99 -4.51
N TYR A 78 -7.38 9.31 -4.70
CA TYR A 78 -6.28 10.05 -4.06
C TYR A 78 -6.39 10.05 -2.55
N LYS A 79 -7.60 10.08 -1.98
CA LYS A 79 -7.79 9.95 -0.53
C LYS A 79 -7.45 8.55 0.00
N SER A 80 -7.75 7.49 -0.76
CA SER A 80 -7.33 6.12 -0.41
C SER A 80 -5.81 5.98 -0.43
N LEU A 81 -5.14 6.53 -1.45
CA LEU A 81 -3.67 6.57 -1.54
C LEU A 81 -3.05 7.41 -0.42
N GLU A 82 -3.58 8.61 -0.16
CA GLU A 82 -3.15 9.50 0.92
C GLU A 82 -3.26 8.80 2.29
N THR A 83 -4.36 8.08 2.54
CA THR A 83 -4.55 7.31 3.76
C THR A 83 -3.49 6.21 3.89
N SER A 84 -3.30 5.43 2.82
CA SER A 84 -2.33 4.32 2.77
C SER A 84 -0.89 4.81 2.99
N LEU A 85 -0.51 5.92 2.36
CA LEU A 85 0.78 6.59 2.56
C LEU A 85 0.95 7.05 3.99
N ASN A 86 -0.03 7.73 4.56
CA ASN A 86 0.05 8.22 5.94
C ASN A 86 0.14 7.08 6.95
N GLU A 87 -0.56 5.97 6.74
CA GLU A 87 -0.41 4.78 7.59
C GLU A 87 1.00 4.21 7.53
N PHE A 88 1.59 4.13 6.34
CA PHE A 88 2.98 3.71 6.16
C PHE A 88 3.96 4.65 6.88
N LEU A 89 3.81 5.97 6.73
CA LEU A 89 4.67 6.94 7.42
C LEU A 89 4.55 6.88 8.94
N ASN A 90 3.33 6.63 9.45
CA ASN A 90 3.10 6.44 10.88
C ASN A 90 3.77 5.16 11.41
N ARG A 91 3.76 4.06 10.64
CA ARG A 91 4.50 2.84 10.98
C ARG A 91 6.02 3.04 10.93
N HIS A 92 6.49 3.97 10.10
CA HIS A 92 7.91 4.20 9.84
C HIS A 92 8.34 5.66 10.06
N LYS A 93 8.25 6.17 11.30
CA LYS A 93 8.54 7.59 11.60
C LYS A 93 9.88 8.11 11.05
N LYS A 94 10.95 7.30 11.09
CA LYS A 94 12.27 7.67 10.53
C LYS A 94 12.25 7.86 9.01
N VAL A 95 11.39 7.14 8.30
CA VAL A 95 11.20 7.27 6.84
C VAL A 95 10.55 8.60 6.47
N SER A 96 9.68 9.12 7.34
CA SER A 96 8.84 10.28 7.04
C SER A 96 9.62 11.56 6.69
N THR A 97 10.83 11.73 7.22
CA THR A 97 11.67 12.89 6.89
C THR A 97 12.27 12.77 5.50
N ARG A 98 12.81 11.59 5.15
CA ARG A 98 13.42 11.35 3.84
C ARG A 98 12.41 11.32 2.71
N ILE A 99 11.25 10.71 2.92
CA ILE A 99 10.23 10.64 1.86
C ILE A 99 9.80 12.02 1.37
N ARG A 100 9.87 13.05 2.23
CA ARG A 100 9.56 14.44 1.89
C ARG A 100 10.51 14.99 0.82
N GLU A 101 11.77 14.57 0.82
CA GLU A 101 12.78 15.00 -0.16
C GLU A 101 12.43 14.50 -1.57
N PHE A 102 11.85 13.30 -1.66
CA PHE A 102 11.47 12.68 -2.93
C PHE A 102 10.09 13.15 -3.42
N LEU A 103 9.10 13.08 -2.53
CA LEU A 103 7.71 13.39 -2.87
C LEU A 103 7.41 14.89 -2.88
N GLY A 104 8.21 15.72 -2.19
CA GLY A 104 7.99 17.17 -2.05
C GLY A 104 8.19 17.97 -3.33
N SER A 105 8.84 17.39 -4.35
CA SER A 105 8.99 17.99 -5.68
C SER A 105 7.78 17.73 -6.59
N LEU A 106 6.91 16.80 -6.22
CA LEU A 106 5.75 16.44 -7.01
C LEU A 106 4.65 17.48 -6.89
N ARG A 107 4.11 17.90 -8.04
CA ARG A 107 2.92 18.76 -8.10
C ARG A 107 1.77 18.11 -7.35
N GLY A 108 1.09 18.89 -6.49
CA GLY A 108 -0.09 18.43 -5.76
C GLY A 108 0.22 17.47 -4.62
N VAL A 109 1.49 17.40 -4.19
CA VAL A 109 1.88 16.73 -2.95
C VAL A 109 2.27 17.79 -1.93
N GLU A 110 1.56 17.82 -0.82
CA GLU A 110 1.82 18.71 0.29
C GLU A 110 2.15 17.92 1.55
N PHE A 111 2.81 18.57 2.51
CA PHE A 111 3.24 17.95 3.76
C PHE A 111 2.78 18.78 4.95
N GLU A 112 2.10 18.13 5.89
CA GLU A 112 1.80 18.69 7.19
C GLU A 112 2.77 18.13 8.23
N VAL A 113 3.47 19.00 8.94
CA VAL A 113 4.38 18.62 10.02
C VAL A 113 3.72 18.92 11.35
N SER A 114 3.62 17.92 12.22
CA SER A 114 3.05 18.05 13.56
C SER A 114 3.93 17.34 14.60
N THR A 115 3.62 17.52 15.88
CA THR A 115 4.24 16.75 16.97
C THR A 115 4.03 15.24 16.84
N LYS A 116 3.02 14.80 16.09
CA LYS A 116 2.73 13.37 15.85
C LYS A 116 3.55 12.77 14.70
N GLY A 117 4.18 13.61 13.87
CA GLY A 117 4.95 13.22 12.70
C GLY A 117 4.58 14.02 11.46
N ILE A 118 5.09 13.56 10.31
CA ILE A 118 4.83 14.12 8.99
C ILE A 118 3.66 13.38 8.35
N ARG A 119 2.73 14.15 7.78
CA ARG A 119 1.62 13.63 6.96
C ARG A 119 1.75 14.15 5.55
N VAL A 120 1.38 13.30 4.60
CA VAL A 120 1.24 13.64 3.18
C VAL A 120 -0.21 14.03 2.92
N LEU A 121 -0.41 15.08 2.14
CA LEU A 121 -1.68 15.47 1.55
C LEU A 121 -1.57 15.40 0.04
N LEU A 122 -2.58 14.81 -0.62
CA LEU A 122 -2.61 14.69 -2.07
C LEU A 122 -3.76 15.52 -2.64
N SER A 123 -3.44 16.45 -3.53
CA SER A 123 -4.43 17.14 -4.35
C SER A 123 -5.12 16.14 -5.28
N TRP A 124 -6.42 16.34 -5.53
CA TRP A 124 -7.22 15.49 -6.42
C TRP A 124 -7.80 16.24 -7.63
N GLY A 125 -7.68 17.57 -7.65
CA GLY A 125 -8.14 18.41 -8.75
C GLY A 125 -7.48 18.00 -10.06
N ARG A 126 -8.22 18.01 -11.18
CA ARG A 126 -7.73 17.50 -12.47
C ARG A 126 -6.39 18.12 -12.89
N GLN A 127 -6.21 19.41 -12.63
CA GLN A 127 -4.99 20.12 -12.96
C GLN A 127 -3.94 19.99 -11.85
N GLU A 128 -4.33 19.81 -10.59
CA GLU A 128 -3.43 19.91 -9.43
C GLU A 128 -2.84 18.59 -9.00
N ARG A 129 -3.57 17.48 -9.18
CA ARG A 129 -3.18 16.16 -8.68
C ARG A 129 -1.84 15.69 -9.25
N PRO A 130 -1.03 14.97 -8.46
CA PRO A 130 0.17 14.33 -8.98
C PRO A 130 -0.19 13.30 -10.05
N SER A 131 0.72 13.03 -10.99
CA SER A 131 0.56 11.84 -11.83
C SER A 131 0.72 10.59 -10.96
N LEU A 132 -0.11 9.57 -11.17
CA LEU A 132 0.08 8.28 -10.50
C LEU A 132 1.44 7.66 -10.86
N SER A 133 1.88 7.80 -12.10
CA SER A 133 3.21 7.31 -12.52
C SER A 133 4.33 8.02 -11.76
N ALA A 134 4.29 9.35 -11.70
CA ALA A 134 5.30 10.14 -11.01
C ALA A 134 5.30 9.88 -9.49
N LEU A 135 4.13 9.64 -8.91
CA LEU A 135 4.01 9.23 -7.50
C LEU A 135 4.68 7.88 -7.26
N LEU A 136 4.42 6.88 -8.12
CA LEU A 136 5.03 5.56 -8.02
C LEU A 136 6.54 5.59 -8.26
N GLU A 137 6.99 6.39 -9.23
CA GLU A 137 8.41 6.59 -9.54
C GLU A 137 9.15 7.24 -8.37
N SER A 138 8.62 8.32 -7.80
CA SER A 138 9.21 8.98 -6.63
C SER A 138 9.27 8.06 -5.40
N LEU A 139 8.25 7.20 -5.21
CA LEU A 139 8.28 6.18 -4.17
C LEU A 139 9.33 5.09 -4.45
N ASN A 140 9.54 4.72 -5.71
CA ASN A 140 10.59 3.79 -6.12
C ASN A 140 11.97 4.38 -5.87
N ASP A 141 12.22 5.62 -6.31
CA ASP A 141 13.49 6.33 -6.10
C ASP A 141 13.83 6.45 -4.62
N TRP A 142 12.82 6.76 -3.79
CA TRP A 142 12.98 6.75 -2.34
C TRP A 142 13.39 5.36 -1.83
N ALA A 143 12.72 4.30 -2.26
CA ALA A 143 13.02 2.93 -1.82
C ALA A 143 14.43 2.50 -2.25
N GLU A 144 14.82 2.80 -3.49
CA GLU A 144 16.16 2.52 -4.03
C GLU A 144 17.24 3.28 -3.25
N SER A 145 17.02 4.56 -2.91
CA SER A 145 17.95 5.36 -2.09
C SER A 145 18.17 4.77 -0.69
N GLU A 146 17.21 3.98 -0.21
CA GLU A 146 17.26 3.26 1.06
C GLU A 146 17.82 1.84 0.93
N GLY A 147 18.18 1.39 -0.29
CA GLY A 147 18.61 0.04 -0.60
C GLY A 147 17.50 -1.00 -0.37
N LYS A 148 16.24 -0.62 -0.59
CA LYS A 148 15.04 -1.43 -0.28
C LYS A 148 14.12 -1.51 -1.50
N ASN A 149 13.23 -2.49 -1.47
CA ASN A 149 12.08 -2.55 -2.37
C ASN A 149 10.82 -2.19 -1.57
N LEU A 150 10.03 -1.25 -2.08
CA LEU A 150 8.72 -0.91 -1.52
C LEU A 150 7.64 -1.79 -2.15
N VAL A 151 6.89 -2.50 -1.30
CA VAL A 151 5.76 -3.31 -1.75
C VAL A 151 4.47 -2.48 -1.71
N ILE A 152 3.78 -2.37 -2.84
CA ILE A 152 2.45 -1.75 -2.90
C ILE A 152 1.42 -2.87 -3.04
N ALA A 153 0.72 -3.16 -1.95
CA ALA A 153 -0.31 -4.17 -1.89
C ALA A 153 -1.68 -3.54 -2.13
N LEU A 154 -2.41 -4.06 -3.12
CA LEU A 154 -3.77 -3.63 -3.47
C LEU A 154 -4.77 -4.71 -3.00
N ASP A 155 -5.44 -4.49 -1.86
CA ASP A 155 -6.44 -5.44 -1.37
C ASP A 155 -7.75 -5.29 -2.14
N GLU A 156 -8.29 -6.42 -2.63
CA GLU A 156 -9.44 -6.50 -3.53
C GLU A 156 -9.32 -5.57 -4.77
N ALA A 157 -8.16 -5.60 -5.42
CA ALA A 157 -7.83 -4.77 -6.58
C ALA A 157 -8.87 -4.78 -7.72
N GLN A 158 -9.73 -5.80 -7.82
CA GLN A 158 -10.83 -5.84 -8.79
C GLN A 158 -11.89 -4.73 -8.61
N TYR A 159 -11.88 -4.01 -7.48
CA TYR A 159 -12.70 -2.81 -7.26
C TYR A 159 -12.09 -1.56 -7.91
N LEU A 160 -10.84 -1.59 -8.35
CA LEU A 160 -10.17 -0.49 -9.08
C LEU A 160 -10.62 -0.42 -10.54
N ARG A 161 -11.93 -0.29 -10.77
CA ARG A 161 -12.55 -0.24 -12.12
C ARG A 161 -12.56 1.15 -12.76
N GLY A 162 -12.01 2.14 -12.06
CA GLY A 162 -11.70 3.46 -12.59
C GLY A 162 -12.78 4.52 -12.34
N PRO A 163 -12.39 5.79 -12.22
CA PRO A 163 -13.29 6.93 -12.02
C PRO A 163 -14.09 7.35 -13.27
N LEU A 164 -14.03 6.53 -14.32
CA LEU A 164 -14.66 6.74 -15.62
C LEU A 164 -15.38 5.48 -16.12
N SER A 165 -15.61 4.47 -15.27
CA SER A 165 -16.44 3.33 -15.69
C SER A 165 -17.88 3.81 -15.92
N LEU A 166 -18.25 3.93 -17.21
CA LEU A 166 -19.62 4.16 -17.68
C LEU A 166 -20.54 3.04 -17.17
#